data_AF-A0A7Y6ADU8-F1
#
_entry.id   AF-A0A7Y6ADU8-F1
#
_cell.length_a   1.000
_cell.length_b   1.000
_cell.length_c   1.000
_cell.angle_alpha   90.00
_cell.angle_beta   90.00
_cell.angle_gamma   90.00
#
_symmetry.space_group_name_H-M   'P 1'
#
loop_
_entity.id
_entity.type
_entity.pdbx_description
1 polymer ?
#
loop_
_entity_poly.entity_id
_entity_poly.type
_entity_poly.pdbx_seq_one_letter_code
_entity_poly.pdbx_strand_id
1 'polypeptide(L)' 'MHPALNNAFTEKFGVRYPIVQTGMGYVSYPKLVAATAEAGGLGILASATMTYDELV' A
#
# COMPACT_ATOMS: atom_id res chain seq x y z
N MET A 1 -7.59 3.94 18.89
CA MET A 1 -6.47 3.12 18.39
C MET A 1 -5.49 2.84 19.52
N HIS A 2 -4.82 1.68 19.52
CA HIS A 2 -3.78 1.39 20.50
C HIS A 2 -2.60 2.36 20.31
N PRO A 3 -2.04 2.96 21.38
CA PRO A 3 -0.96 3.96 21.26
C PRO A 3 0.22 3.49 20.42
N ALA A 4 0.58 2.21 20.50
CA ALA A 4 1.68 1.63 19.72
C ALA A 4 1.49 1.68 18.19
N LEU A 5 0.25 1.84 17.70
CA LEU A 5 -0.03 1.94 16.27
C LEU A 5 0.16 3.37 15.73
N ASN A 6 0.21 4.38 16.60
CA ASN A 6 0.52 5.75 16.22
C ASN A 6 2.03 5.98 16.37
N ASN A 7 2.76 5.94 15.26
CA ASN A 7 4.21 6.02 15.26
C ASN A 7 4.75 6.74 14.02
N ALA A 8 6.07 6.87 13.93
CA ALA A 8 6.74 7.58 12.83
C ALA A 8 6.36 7.05 11.43
N PHE A 9 5.96 5.78 11.30
CA PHE A 9 5.53 5.22 10.01
C PHE A 9 4.17 5.82 9.59
N THR A 10 3.17 5.78 10.47
CA THR A 10 1.83 6.33 10.17
C THR A 10 1.89 7.83 9.89
N GLU A 11 2.73 8.57 10.61
CA GLU A 11 2.97 10.00 10.39
C GLU A 11 3.65 10.27 9.04
N LYS A 12 4.72 9.54 8.72
CA LYS A 12 5.49 9.76 7.49
C LYS A 12 4.69 9.46 6.22
N PHE A 13 3.86 8.42 6.23
CA PHE A 13 3.12 7.96 5.06
C PHE A 13 1.66 8.42 5.04
N GLY A 14 1.18 9.09 6.09
CA GLY A 14 -0.21 9.58 6.17
C GLY A 14 -1.25 8.46 6.23
N VAL A 15 -0.91 7.30 6.78
CA VAL A 15 -1.78 6.10 6.86
C VAL A 15 -2.29 5.89 8.29
N ARG A 16 -3.45 5.25 8.45
CA ARG A 16 -4.06 4.99 9.77
C ARG A 16 -3.38 3.85 10.52
N TYR A 17 -2.91 2.84 9.80
CA TYR A 17 -2.32 1.64 10.37
C TYR A 17 -0.89 1.45 9.84
N PRO A 18 0.06 1.02 10.68
CA PRO A 18 1.42 0.70 10.26
C PRO A 18 1.46 -0.68 9.58
N ILE A 19 0.59 -0.88 8.58
CA ILE A 19 0.42 -2.12 7.82
C ILE A 19 0.79 -1.82 6.37
N VAL A 20 1.64 -2.67 5.81
CA VAL A 20 2.09 -2.59 4.42
C VAL A 20 1.60 -3.82 3.68
N GLN A 21 0.92 -3.61 2.55
CA GLN A 21 0.69 -4.67 1.58
C GLN A 21 1.93 -4.79 0.69
N THR A 22 2.62 -5.92 0.76
CA THR A 22 3.85 -6.20 -0.01
C THR A 22 3.58 -6.21 -1.51
N GLY A 23 4.45 -5.59 -2.31
CA GLY A 23 4.41 -5.69 -3.77
C GLY A 23 4.70 -7.11 -4.25
N MET A 24 3.67 -7.78 -4.76
CA MET A 24 3.70 -9.14 -5.29
C MET A 24 3.34 -9.10 -6.78
N GLY A 25 4.26 -9.55 -7.64
CA GLY A 25 4.02 -9.68 -9.07
C GLY A 25 2.79 -10.55 -9.36
N TYR A 26 1.99 -10.15 -10.35
CA TYR A 26 0.73 -10.81 -10.72
C TYR A 26 -0.37 -10.87 -9.63
N VAL A 27 -0.20 -10.17 -8.50
CA VAL A 27 -1.20 -10.15 -7.41
C VAL A 27 -1.54 -8.72 -6.99
N SER A 28 -0.52 -7.87 -6.84
CA SER A 28 -0.67 -6.51 -6.33
C SER A 28 -1.09 -5.53 -7.42
N TYR A 29 -2.28 -5.76 -7.97
CA TYR A 29 -2.95 -4.92 -8.96
C TYR A 29 -3.66 -3.72 -8.32
N PRO A 30 -4.08 -2.71 -9.12
CA PRO A 30 -4.68 -1.47 -8.60
C PRO A 30 -5.83 -1.69 -7.61
N LYS A 31 -6.68 -2.71 -7.83
CA LYS A 31 -7.80 -3.01 -6.95
C LYS A 31 -7.36 -3.40 -5.52
N LEU A 32 -6.30 -4.20 -5.37
CA LEU A 32 -5.79 -4.60 -4.06
C LEU A 32 -5.10 -3.43 -3.36
N VAL A 33 -4.30 -2.66 -4.12
CA VAL A 33 -3.58 -1.49 -3.62
C VAL A 33 -4.56 -0.44 -3.12
N ALA A 34 -5.58 -0.11 -3.91
CA ALA A 34 -6.63 0.83 -3.54
C ALA A 34 -7.41 0.35 -2.31
N ALA A 35 -7.82 -0.92 -2.26
CA ALA A 35 -8.52 -1.47 -1.10
C ALA A 35 -7.66 -1.37 0.18
N THR A 36 -6.35 -1.57 0.07
CA THR A 36 -5.41 -1.41 1.20
C THR A 36 -5.34 0.05 1.67
N ALA A 37 -5.23 0.99 0.72
CA ALA A 37 -5.19 2.42 1.00
C ALA A 37 -6.49 2.91 1.67
N GLU A 38 -7.65 2.51 1.16
CA GLU A 38 -8.98 2.82 1.73
C GLU A 38 -9.16 2.23 3.13
N ALA A 39 -8.63 1.02 3.36
CA ALA A 39 -8.58 0.42 4.69
C ALA A 39 -7.65 1.18 5.64
N GLY A 40 -6.77 2.04 5.13
CA GLY A 40 -5.88 2.92 5.89
C GLY A 40 -4.48 2.34 6.11
N GLY A 41 -4.06 1.38 5.29
CA GLY A 41 -2.67 0.91 5.22
C GLY A 41 -1.94 1.47 4.01
N LEU A 42 -0.66 1.10 3.85
CA LEU A 42 0.14 1.45 2.68
C LEU A 42 0.06 0.32 1.64
N GLY A 43 -0.55 0.58 0.49
CA GLY A 43 -0.57 -0.33 -0.66
C GLY A 43 0.63 -0.14 -1.59
N ILE A 44 1.14 -1.22 -2.19
CA ILE A 44 2.26 -1.19 -3.15
C ILE A 44 1.82 -1.87 -4.46
N LEU A 45 1.77 -1.11 -5.54
CA LEU A 45 1.55 -1.62 -6.90
C LEU A 45 2.79 -2.35 -7.39
N ALA A 46 2.64 -3.62 -7.79
CA ALA A 46 3.75 -4.39 -8.35
C ALA A 46 3.88 -4.14 -9.85
N SER A 47 4.70 -3.16 -10.23
CA SER A 47 4.93 -2.78 -11.64
C SER A 47 6.00 -3.59 -12.36
N ALA A 48 6.71 -4.50 -11.67
CA ALA A 48 7.79 -5.29 -12.26
C ALA A 48 7.34 -6.19 -13.44
N THR A 49 6.05 -6.51 -13.52
CA THR A 49 5.44 -7.31 -14.60
C THR A 49 4.63 -6.46 -15.58
N MET A 50 4.64 -5.13 -15.43
CA MET A 50 3.91 -4.19 -16.29
C MET A 50 4.82 -3.63 -17.36
N THR A 51 4.25 -3.38 -18.54
CA THR A 51 4.82 -2.46 -19.53
C THR A 51 4.74 -1.02 -19.03
N TYR A 52 5.46 -0.10 -19.68
CA TYR A 52 5.37 1.32 -19.34
C TYR A 52 3.95 1.86 -19.53
N ASP A 53 3.28 1.47 -20.62
CA ASP A 53 1.92 1.91 -20.94
C ASP A 53 0.88 1.42 -19.92
N GLU A 54 1.10 0.27 -19.29
CA GLU A 54 0.24 -0.24 -18.21
C GLU A 54 0.47 0.46 -16.85
N LEU A 55 1.63 1.08 -16.67
CA LEU A 55 2.01 1.75 -15.41
C LEU A 55 1.50 3.18 -15.32
N VAL A 56 1.44 3.90 -16.44
CA VAL A 56 1.16 5.35 -16.50
C VAL A 56 -0.32 5.70 -16.46
#